data_AF-A0A7W4GVK4-F1
#
_entry.id   AF-A0A7W4GVK4-F1
#
_cell.length_a   1.000
_cell.length_b   1.000
_cell.length_c   1.000
_cell.angle_alpha   90.00
_cell.angle_beta   90.00
_cell.angle_gamma   90.00
#
_symmetry.space_group_name_H-M   'P 1'
#
loop_
_entity.id
_entity.type
_entity.pdbx_description
1 polymer ?
#
loop_
_entity_poly.entity_id
_entity_poly.type
_entity_poly.pdbx_seq_one_letter_code
_entity_poly.pdbx_strand_id
1 'polypeptide(L)' 'MSEGATPRSAAPAEVRRVELVGEVMAGLESLDDLPLEEQTAKLTEAQSVLQAVLNNDPNLTQLGIPGVAR' A
#
# COMPACT_ATOMS: atom_id res chain seq x y z
N MET A 1 22.64 31.20 16.13
CA MET A 1 21.34 31.08 15.43
C MET A 1 21.26 29.65 14.94
N SER A 2 20.61 28.77 15.70
CA SER A 2 20.47 27.36 15.34
C SER A 2 19.08 27.18 14.72
N GLU A 3 19.00 27.22 13.40
CA GLU A 3 17.80 26.78 12.66
C GLU A 3 17.70 25.26 12.84
N GLY A 4 16.92 24.84 13.84
CA GLY A 4 16.49 23.46 13.96
C GLY A 4 15.65 23.14 12.74
N ALA A 5 16.14 22.24 11.89
CA ALA A 5 15.35 21.66 10.81
C ALA A 5 14.10 21.02 11.42
N THR A 6 12.94 21.67 11.28
CA THR A 6 11.66 21.05 11.61
C THR A 6 11.60 19.72 10.88
N PRO A 7 11.45 18.57 11.57
CA PRO A 7 11.35 17.29 10.90
C PRO A 7 10.19 17.37 9.91
N ARG A 8 10.46 17.05 8.64
CA ARG A 8 9.42 16.91 7.61
C ARG A 8 8.40 15.94 8.20
N SER A 9 7.20 16.43 8.51
CA SER A 9 6.15 15.66 9.17
C SER A 9 6.04 14.30 8.49
N ALA A 10 6.26 13.21 9.24
CA ALA A 10 6.09 11.85 8.73
C ALA A 10 4.61 11.51 8.43
N ALA A 11 3.69 12.40 8.83
CA ALA A 11 2.25 12.23 8.72
C ALA A 11 1.74 11.90 7.30
N PRO A 12 2.21 12.52 6.20
CA PRO A 12 1.67 12.20 4.87
C PRO A 12 1.98 10.78 4.41
N ALA A 13 3.20 10.29 4.69
CA ALA A 13 3.61 8.94 4.32
C ALA A 13 2.89 7.88 5.19
N GLU A 14 2.69 8.18 6.46
CA GLU A 14 1.93 7.33 7.37
C GLU A 14 0.45 7.23 6.98
N VAL A 15 -0.20 8.36 6.71
CA VAL A 15 -1.59 8.41 6.22
C VAL A 15 -1.72 7.62 4.91
N ARG A 16 -0.79 7.79 3.96
CA ARG A 16 -0.81 7.05 2.70
C ARG A 16 -0.70 5.54 2.88
N ARG A 17 0.10 5.07 3.85
CA ARG A 17 0.19 3.64 4.19
C ARG A 17 -1.12 3.11 4.78
N VAL A 18 -1.78 3.88 5.64
CA VAL A 18 -3.08 3.49 6.20
C VAL A 18 -4.15 3.42 5.11
N GLU A 19 -4.20 4.40 4.20
CA GLU A 19 -5.09 4.39 3.03
C GLU A 19 -4.87 3.14 2.17
N LEU A 20 -3.60 2.83 1.86
CA LEU A 20 -3.25 1.66 1.04
C LEU A 20 -3.67 0.34 1.70
N VAL A 21 -3.52 0.21 3.04
CA VAL A 21 -4.04 -0.95 3.77
C VAL A 21 -5.57 -1.02 3.64
N GLY A 22 -6.25 0.11 3.75
CA GLY A 22 -7.70 0.18 3.54
C GLY A 22 -8.13 -0.27 2.14
N GLU A 23 -7.45 0.22 1.09
CA GLU A 23 -7.69 -0.17 -0.30
C GLU A 23 -7.49 -1.69 -0.52
N VAL A 24 -6.40 -2.25 0.03
CA VAL A 24 -6.12 -3.69 -0.06
C VAL A 24 -7.22 -4.51 0.65
N MET A 25 -7.62 -4.12 1.86
CA MET A 25 -8.65 -4.83 2.61
C MET A 25 -10.01 -4.76 1.92
N ALA A 26 -10.40 -3.60 1.39
CA ALA A 26 -11.62 -3.44 0.61
C ALA A 26 -11.60 -4.32 -0.65
N GLY A 27 -10.45 -4.44 -1.32
CA GLY A 27 -10.27 -5.31 -2.49
C GLY A 27 -10.41 -6.81 -2.20
N LEU A 28 -10.35 -7.21 -0.93
CA LEU A 28 -10.54 -8.59 -0.45
C LEU A 28 -11.98 -8.88 0.05
N GLU A 29 -12.86 -7.88 0.17
CA GLU A 29 -14.22 -8.09 0.69
C GLU A 29 -15.10 -8.98 -0.20
N SER A 30 -14.82 -9.08 -1.50
CA SER A 30 -15.53 -9.94 -2.46
C SER A 30 -14.66 -11.06 -3.00
N LEU A 31 -13.67 -11.49 -2.21
CA LEU A 31 -12.72 -12.52 -2.65
C LEU A 31 -13.41 -13.87 -2.87
N ASP A 32 -14.38 -14.22 -2.03
CA ASP A 32 -15.10 -15.49 -2.05
C ASP A 32 -15.96 -15.70 -3.30
N ASP A 33 -16.32 -14.62 -4.00
CA ASP A 33 -17.06 -14.66 -5.27
C ASP A 33 -16.19 -15.04 -6.48
N LEU A 34 -14.86 -15.04 -6.33
CA LEU A 34 -13.92 -15.25 -7.43
C LEU A 34 -13.52 -16.73 -7.60
N PRO A 35 -13.09 -17.16 -8.80
CA PRO A 35 -12.44 -18.45 -8.99
C PRO A 35 -11.19 -18.61 -8.12
N LEU A 36 -10.90 -19.83 -7.65
CA LEU A 36 -9.79 -20.11 -6.73
C LEU A 36 -8.42 -19.57 -7.21
N GLU A 37 -8.16 -19.62 -8.51
CA GLU A 37 -6.93 -19.06 -9.10
C GLU A 37 -6.85 -17.54 -8.90
N GLU A 38 -7.95 -16.82 -9.14
CA GLU A 38 -8.05 -15.38 -8.93
C GLU A 38 -7.98 -15.02 -7.43
N GLN A 39 -8.59 -15.84 -6.57
CA GLN A 39 -8.46 -15.69 -5.11
C GLN A 39 -7.00 -15.74 -4.67
N THR A 40 -6.27 -16.74 -5.16
CA THR A 40 -4.86 -16.96 -4.81
C THR A 40 -3.99 -15.82 -5.32
N ALA A 41 -4.24 -15.36 -6.55
CA ALA A 41 -3.53 -14.22 -7.14
C ALA A 41 -3.75 -12.94 -6.32
N LYS A 42 -5.00 -12.61 -5.98
CA LYS A 42 -5.34 -11.43 -5.17
C LYS A 42 -4.76 -11.48 -3.77
N LEU A 43 -4.80 -12.64 -3.11
CA LEU A 43 -4.19 -12.81 -1.79
C LEU A 43 -2.68 -12.65 -1.82
N THR A 44 -2.02 -13.16 -2.87
CA THR A 44 -0.57 -13.02 -3.05
C THR A 44 -0.18 -11.55 -3.25
N GLU A 45 -0.94 -10.82 -4.06
CA GLU A 45 -0.75 -9.39 -4.27
C GLU A 45 -0.96 -8.60 -2.97
N ALA A 46 -2.08 -8.84 -2.28
CA ALA A 46 -2.39 -8.21 -1.01
C ALA A 46 -1.29 -8.47 0.04
N GLN A 47 -0.80 -9.72 0.14
CA GLN A 47 0.30 -10.08 1.02
C GLN A 47 1.57 -9.28 0.69
N SER A 48 1.93 -9.17 -0.58
CA SER A 48 3.12 -8.42 -1.02
C SER A 48 3.03 -6.95 -0.64
N VAL A 49 1.87 -6.32 -0.89
CA VAL A 49 1.63 -4.91 -0.54
C VAL A 49 1.68 -4.70 0.97
N LEU A 50 1.01 -5.54 1.76
CA LEU A 50 1.02 -5.45 3.22
C LEU A 50 2.42 -5.67 3.80
N GLN A 51 3.18 -6.60 3.24
CA GLN A 51 4.58 -6.82 3.64
C GLN A 51 5.45 -5.59 3.36
N ALA A 52 5.29 -4.97 2.19
CA ALA A 52 5.98 -3.73 1.86
C ALA A 52 5.59 -2.58 2.80
N VAL A 53 4.31 -2.50 3.21
CA VAL A 53 3.82 -1.46 4.14
C VAL A 53 4.47 -1.63 5.51
N LEU A 54 4.50 -2.85 6.03
CA LEU A 54 5.15 -3.19 7.30
C LEU A 54 6.66 -2.90 7.28
N ASN A 55 7.31 -3.15 6.14
CA ASN A 55 8.74 -2.91 5.96
C ASN A 55 9.09 -1.43 5.69
N ASN A 56 8.11 -0.52 5.65
CA ASN A 56 8.29 0.88 5.29
C ASN A 56 9.00 1.05 3.94
N ASP A 57 8.67 0.21 2.96
CA ASP A 57 9.32 0.24 1.65
C ASP A 57 9.15 1.61 0.98
N PRO A 58 10.24 2.35 0.68
CA PRO A 58 10.17 3.68 0.07
C PRO A 58 9.57 3.67 -1.35
N ASN A 59 9.51 2.49 -1.99
CA ASN A 59 8.95 2.33 -3.33
C ASN A 59 7.41 2.26 -3.33
N LEU A 60 6.76 2.05 -2.18
CA LEU A 60 5.29 2.07 -2.10
C LEU A 60 4.69 3.43 -2.49
N THR A 61 5.37 4.52 -2.10
CA THR A 61 5.00 5.88 -2.49
C THR A 61 5.24 6.18 -3.97
N GLN A 62 5.99 5.33 -4.68
CA GLN A 62 6.18 5.41 -6.14
C GLN A 62 5.20 4.51 -6.90
N LEU A 63 4.50 3.60 -6.21
CA LEU A 63 3.44 2.76 -6.76
C LEU A 63 2.13 3.56 -6.89
N GLY A 64 2.23 4.77 -7.42
CA GLY A 64 1.10 5.68 -7.63
C GLY A 64 1.07 6.12 -9.08
N ILE A 65 0.59 5.25 -9.98
CA ILE A 65 -0.54 5.49 -10.91
C ILE A 65 -1.06 4.11 -11.35
N PRO A 66 -2.18 3.62 -10.79
CA PRO A 66 -2.97 2.57 -11.44
C PRO A 66 -3.46 3.11 -12.79
N GLY A 67 -3.00 2.54 -13.91
CA GLY A 67 -3.39 2.97 -15.27
C GLY A 67 -2.24 3.34 -16.21
N VAL A 68 -0.98 3.32 -15.75
CA VAL A 68 0.17 3.26 -16.67
C VAL A 68 0.59 1.81 -16.82
N ALA A 69 0.21 1.22 -17.94
CA ALA A 69 0.80 -0.03 -18.40
C ALA A 69 2.33 0.10 -18.37
N ARG A 70 3.02 -0.92 -17.85
CA ARG A 70 4.37 -1.22 -18.30
C ARG A 70 4.28 -2.01 -19.60
#